data_AF-A0A3N5FLV0-F1
#
_entry.id   AF-A0A3N5FLV0-F1
#
_cell.length_a   1.000
_cell.length_b   1.000
_cell.length_c   1.000
_cell.angle_alpha   90.00
_cell.angle_beta   90.00
_cell.angle_gamma   90.00
#
_symmetry.space_group_name_H-M   'P 1'
#
loop_
_entity.id
_entity.type
_entity.pdbx_description
1 polymer ?
#
loop_
_entity_poly.entity_id
_entity_poly.type
_entity_poly.pdbx_seq_one_letter_code
_entity_poly.pdbx_strand_id
1 'polypeptide(L)'
;MITRREMLRQSGAGFGSLALAGLLAEAQGQQSDSLAARPPRFPARAKRVIFLFMHGGPSAVDTFDYKPLLLRDSGKPLPFAKPRVVFAQTGNLLRSPWEFRQHGQSGAWVSSLFPNVAHMADDLAIVKSIHGSNPAHGGACLKIHTGSDTFVRPSLGAWISYGLGTENRNLPSFITLNPTLGHGGVQNFGAGFLPAIHQGTRIALPGDAKTPVTIPNAVNSELSPDEQRLQIDLVRETEQLRKERTG
;
A
#
# COMPACT_ATOMS: atom_id res chain seq x y z
N MET A 1 -32.98 45.00 -20.43
CA MET A 1 -31.64 45.62 -20.36
C MET A 1 -31.10 45.38 -18.96
N ILE A 2 -29.99 44.64 -18.82
CA ILE A 2 -29.38 44.37 -17.51
C ILE A 2 -28.58 45.60 -17.10
N THR A 3 -28.80 46.12 -15.89
CA THR A 3 -28.05 47.29 -15.41
C THR A 3 -26.62 46.86 -15.07
N ARG A 4 -25.64 47.79 -15.14
CA ARG A 4 -24.24 47.48 -14.74
C ARG A 4 -24.15 46.94 -13.31
N ARG A 5 -25.06 47.37 -12.42
CA ARG A 5 -25.18 46.90 -11.03
C ARG A 5 -25.74 45.48 -10.95
N GLU A 6 -26.78 45.16 -11.73
CA GLU A 6 -27.28 43.79 -11.87
C GLU A 6 -26.20 42.86 -12.42
N MET A 7 -25.47 43.32 -13.44
CA MET A 7 -24.39 42.55 -14.06
C MET A 7 -23.28 42.26 -13.05
N LEU A 8 -22.81 43.26 -12.30
CA LEU A 8 -21.80 43.06 -11.25
C LEU A 8 -22.30 42.17 -10.10
N ARG A 9 -23.57 42.27 -9.71
CA ARG A 9 -24.16 41.38 -8.71
C ARG A 9 -24.28 39.93 -9.21
N GLN A 10 -24.73 39.72 -10.44
CA GLN A 10 -24.85 38.39 -11.03
C GLN A 10 -23.49 37.78 -11.35
N SER A 11 -22.50 38.55 -11.80
CA SER A 11 -21.14 38.06 -12.05
C SER A 11 -20.36 37.79 -10.77
N GLY A 12 -20.47 38.68 -9.77
CA GLY A 12 -19.75 38.56 -8.49
C GLY A 12 -20.36 37.55 -7.51
N ALA A 13 -21.70 37.46 -7.44
CA ALA A 13 -22.40 36.50 -6.57
C ALA A 13 -22.81 35.21 -7.31
N GLY A 14 -22.90 35.21 -8.64
CA GLY A 14 -23.33 34.04 -9.42
C GLY A 14 -22.32 32.91 -9.40
N PHE A 15 -21.03 33.21 -9.61
CA PHE A 15 -19.97 32.19 -9.53
C PHE A 15 -19.83 31.63 -8.10
N GLY A 16 -19.88 32.51 -7.09
CA GLY A 16 -19.90 32.09 -5.69
C GLY A 16 -21.13 31.26 -5.32
N SER A 17 -22.31 31.59 -5.87
CA SER A 17 -23.53 30.81 -5.66
C SER A 17 -23.48 29.43 -6.33
N LEU A 18 -22.77 29.29 -7.46
CA LEU A 18 -22.52 28.00 -8.09
C LEU A 18 -21.61 27.12 -7.21
N ALA A 19 -20.54 27.71 -6.67
CA ALA A 19 -19.66 27.02 -5.72
C ALA A 19 -20.42 26.63 -4.44
N LEU A 20 -21.24 27.53 -3.88
CA LEU A 20 -22.08 27.26 -2.71
C LEU A 20 -23.13 26.18 -2.99
N ALA A 21 -23.77 26.21 -4.16
CA ALA A 21 -24.73 25.17 -4.57
C ALA A 21 -24.04 23.80 -4.67
N GLY A 22 -22.81 23.76 -5.18
CA GLY A 22 -21.97 22.55 -5.17
C GLY A 22 -21.69 22.05 -3.74
N LEU A 23 -21.26 22.94 -2.84
CA LEU A 23 -21.00 22.58 -1.44
C LEU A 23 -22.26 22.14 -0.69
N LEU A 24 -23.42 22.77 -0.95
CA LEU A 24 -24.70 22.38 -0.37
C LEU A 24 -25.19 21.05 -0.92
N ALA A 25 -25.00 20.77 -2.21
CA ALA A 25 -25.32 19.48 -2.81
C ALA A 25 -24.44 18.35 -2.25
N GLU A 26 -23.15 18.61 -2.02
CA GLU A 26 -22.22 17.71 -1.30
C GLU A 26 -22.69 17.47 0.15
N ALA A 27 -23.02 18.54 0.89
CA ALA A 27 -23.45 18.46 2.28
C ALA A 27 -24.80 17.72 2.45
N GLN A 28 -25.69 17.81 1.46
CA GLN A 28 -26.97 17.10 1.43
C GLN A 28 -26.86 15.66 0.91
N GLY A 29 -25.67 15.20 0.51
CA GLY A 29 -25.44 13.84 0.01
C GLY A 29 -26.20 13.52 -1.28
N GLN A 30 -26.60 14.54 -2.06
CA GLN A 30 -27.44 14.35 -3.24
C GLN A 30 -26.68 13.78 -4.46
N GLN A 31 -25.35 13.72 -4.41
CA GLN A 31 -24.53 12.98 -5.36
C GLN A 31 -23.92 11.75 -4.71
N SER A 32 -24.01 10.60 -5.41
CA SER A 32 -23.25 9.40 -5.08
C SER A 32 -21.77 9.61 -5.41
N ASP A 33 -21.10 10.46 -4.63
CA ASP A 33 -19.68 10.69 -4.80
C ASP A 33 -18.92 9.41 -4.41
N SER A 34 -18.36 8.76 -5.44
CA SER A 34 -17.54 7.57 -5.28
C SER A 34 -16.23 7.85 -4.53
N LEU A 35 -15.79 9.11 -4.55
CA LEU A 35 -14.56 9.60 -3.94
C LEU A 35 -14.79 10.18 -2.55
N ALA A 36 -16.03 10.44 -2.14
CA ALA A 36 -16.33 10.99 -0.83
C ALA A 36 -15.69 10.15 0.28
N ALA A 37 -15.26 10.84 1.34
CA ALA A 37 -14.75 10.19 2.54
C ALA A 37 -15.79 9.19 3.06
N ARG A 38 -15.34 7.97 3.33
CA ARG A 38 -16.18 6.86 3.78
C ARG A 38 -15.55 6.23 5.00
N PRO A 39 -16.28 6.08 6.11
CA PRO A 39 -15.79 5.35 7.25
C PRO A 39 -15.56 3.88 6.88
N PRO A 40 -14.75 3.15 7.67
CA PRO A 40 -14.62 1.72 7.53
C PRO A 40 -15.99 1.02 7.53
N ARG A 41 -16.16 0.01 6.67
CA ARG A 41 -17.38 -0.80 6.61
C ARG A 41 -17.58 -1.68 7.85
N PHE A 42 -16.50 -1.93 8.57
CA PHE A 42 -16.47 -2.74 9.79
C PHE A 42 -15.63 -2.02 10.86
N PRO A 43 -15.83 -2.31 12.16
CA PRO A 43 -14.95 -1.82 13.21
C PRO A 43 -13.50 -2.21 12.94
N ALA A 44 -12.70 -1.24 12.50
CA ALA A 44 -11.32 -1.47 12.10
C ALA A 44 -10.38 -1.25 13.28
N ARG A 45 -9.54 -2.25 13.58
CA ARG A 45 -8.45 -2.11 14.57
C ARG A 45 -7.22 -1.42 13.98
N ALA A 46 -7.00 -1.61 12.67
CA ALA A 46 -5.90 -0.97 11.94
C ALA A 46 -6.43 0.23 11.15
N LYS A 47 -5.68 1.34 11.17
CA LYS A 47 -5.99 2.55 10.38
C LYS A 47 -5.31 2.55 9.01
N ARG A 48 -4.12 1.96 8.92
CA ARG A 48 -3.26 1.96 7.73
C ARG A 48 -2.55 0.61 7.63
N VAL A 49 -2.34 0.12 6.41
CA VAL A 49 -1.64 -1.13 6.14
C VAL A 49 -0.51 -0.85 5.16
N ILE A 50 0.71 -1.23 5.54
CA ILE A 50 1.86 -1.25 4.64
C ILE A 50 2.14 -2.72 4.33
N PHE A 51 2.03 -3.09 3.06
CA PHE A 51 2.30 -4.44 2.60
C PHE A 51 3.57 -4.46 1.76
N LEU A 52 4.58 -5.20 2.24
CA LEU A 52 5.87 -5.35 1.60
C LEU A 52 5.98 -6.77 1.02
N PHE A 53 5.90 -6.88 -0.31
CA PHE A 53 6.10 -8.15 -1.01
C PHE A 53 7.51 -8.22 -1.59
N MET A 54 8.36 -9.07 -1.02
CA MET A 54 9.75 -9.22 -1.44
C MET A 54 9.86 -10.17 -2.63
N HIS A 55 9.58 -9.69 -3.85
CA HIS A 55 9.75 -10.47 -5.08
C HIS A 55 11.24 -10.81 -5.28
N GLY A 56 11.57 -12.10 -5.32
CA GLY A 56 12.96 -12.56 -5.35
C GLY A 56 13.73 -12.33 -4.03
N GLY A 57 13.00 -12.05 -2.94
CA GLY A 57 13.58 -11.82 -1.62
C GLY A 57 14.17 -13.07 -0.96
N PRO A 58 14.68 -12.92 0.27
CA PRO A 58 15.29 -14.02 1.01
C PRO A 58 14.28 -15.13 1.31
N SER A 59 14.78 -16.37 1.36
CA SER A 59 13.94 -17.55 1.64
C SER A 59 13.38 -17.52 3.07
N ALA A 60 12.18 -18.06 3.27
CA ALA A 60 11.57 -18.17 4.60
C ALA A 60 12.45 -18.96 5.58
N VAL A 61 13.13 -20.01 5.09
CA VAL A 61 14.02 -20.86 5.90
C VAL A 61 15.36 -20.21 6.24
N ASP A 62 15.67 -19.07 5.61
CA ASP A 62 16.84 -18.24 5.91
C ASP A 62 16.51 -17.04 6.81
N THR A 63 15.24 -16.87 7.17
CA THR A 63 14.75 -15.66 7.85
C THR A 63 14.10 -15.99 9.19
N PHE A 64 12.87 -16.50 9.18
CA PHE A 64 12.06 -16.71 10.39
C PHE A 64 11.61 -18.16 10.59
N ASP A 65 11.90 -19.05 9.64
CA ASP A 65 11.48 -20.45 9.67
C ASP A 65 12.65 -21.40 9.94
N TYR A 66 13.08 -21.47 11.20
CA TYR A 66 14.12 -22.40 11.63
C TYR A 66 13.73 -23.86 11.37
N LYS A 67 14.55 -24.56 10.56
CA LYS A 67 14.37 -25.98 10.22
C LYS A 67 15.57 -26.82 10.71
N PRO A 68 15.56 -27.34 11.94
CA PRO A 68 16.69 -28.12 12.49
C PRO A 68 16.99 -29.39 11.68
N LEU A 69 15.97 -30.02 11.09
CA LEU A 69 16.17 -31.19 10.22
C LEU A 69 16.90 -30.83 8.92
N LEU A 70 16.68 -29.62 8.38
CA LEU A 70 17.38 -29.15 7.18
C LEU A 70 18.87 -28.92 7.46
N LEU A 71 19.21 -28.51 8.69
CA LEU A 71 20.60 -28.43 9.14
C LEU A 71 21.27 -29.81 9.19
N ARG A 72 20.61 -30.79 9.81
CA ARG A 72 21.10 -32.18 9.93
C ARG A 72 21.26 -32.86 8.58
N ASP A 73 20.31 -32.66 7.68
CA ASP A 73 20.20 -33.38 6.42
C ASP A 73 20.76 -32.59 5.22
N SER A 74 21.48 -31.50 5.49
CA SER A 74 22.17 -30.71 4.46
C SER A 74 23.06 -31.59 3.59
N GLY A 75 22.97 -31.42 2.28
CA GLY A 75 23.71 -32.20 1.27
C GLY A 75 23.08 -33.54 0.91
N LYS A 76 22.06 -34.02 1.64
CA LYS A 76 21.33 -35.26 1.31
C LYS A 76 20.32 -35.03 0.18
N PRO A 77 19.97 -36.07 -0.61
CA PRO A 77 18.90 -35.96 -1.59
C PRO A 77 17.56 -35.65 -0.93
N LEU A 78 16.62 -35.10 -1.70
CA LEU A 78 15.26 -34.83 -1.24
C LEU A 78 14.60 -36.13 -0.74
N PRO A 79 13.97 -36.13 0.45
CA PRO A 79 13.30 -37.31 1.00
C PRO A 79 11.91 -37.54 0.40
N PHE A 80 11.56 -36.84 -0.68
CA PHE A 80 10.27 -36.88 -1.35
C PHE A 80 10.42 -36.67 -2.86
N ALA A 81 9.37 -37.03 -3.60
CA ALA A 81 9.33 -36.84 -5.05
C ALA A 81 9.42 -35.35 -5.43
N LYS A 82 10.25 -35.05 -6.43
CA LYS A 82 10.36 -33.69 -6.98
C LYS A 82 9.01 -33.26 -7.59
N PRO A 83 8.69 -31.96 -7.58
CA PRO A 83 7.52 -31.44 -8.29
C PRO A 83 7.54 -31.88 -9.76
N ARG A 84 6.36 -32.19 -10.31
CA ARG A 84 6.24 -32.61 -11.72
C ARG A 84 6.71 -31.54 -12.70
N VAL A 85 6.57 -30.27 -12.31
CA VAL A 85 7.00 -29.10 -13.10
C VAL A 85 8.15 -28.44 -12.36
N VAL A 86 9.32 -28.40 -13.00
CA VAL A 86 10.51 -27.71 -12.51
C VAL A 86 11.03 -26.76 -13.58
N PHE A 87 11.38 -25.54 -13.19
CA PHE A 87 11.92 -24.51 -14.09
C PHE A 87 13.46 -24.45 -14.06
N ALA A 88 14.08 -25.18 -13.13
CA ALA A 88 15.52 -25.33 -12.98
C ALA A 88 15.85 -26.68 -12.33
N GLN A 89 17.09 -27.15 -12.48
CA GLN A 89 17.54 -28.36 -11.80
C GLN A 89 17.46 -28.19 -10.27
N THR A 90 16.72 -29.07 -9.61
CA THR A 90 16.64 -29.09 -8.15
C THR A 90 17.76 -29.96 -7.58
N GLY A 91 18.65 -29.33 -6.80
CA GLY A 91 19.74 -29.99 -6.09
C GLY A 91 19.32 -30.71 -4.81
N ASN A 92 20.32 -31.05 -4.00
CA ASN A 92 20.14 -31.65 -2.68
C ASN A 92 19.62 -30.64 -1.65
N LEU A 93 19.22 -31.13 -0.47
CA LEU A 93 18.83 -30.28 0.65
C LEU A 93 19.96 -29.31 1.00
N LEU A 94 19.63 -28.03 1.17
CA LEU A 94 20.58 -26.99 1.53
C LEU A 94 20.17 -26.38 2.88
N ARG A 95 21.06 -26.44 3.87
CA ARG A 95 20.86 -25.71 5.13
C ARG A 95 20.86 -24.21 4.89
N SER A 96 20.18 -23.47 5.77
CA SER A 96 20.42 -22.04 5.85
C SER A 96 21.89 -21.76 6.17
N PRO A 97 22.54 -20.80 5.50
CA PRO A 97 23.90 -20.40 5.83
C PRO A 97 23.95 -19.55 7.11
N TRP A 98 22.80 -19.06 7.60
CA TRP A 98 22.70 -18.13 8.72
C TRP A 98 22.45 -18.85 10.05
N GLU A 99 23.03 -18.31 11.12
CA GLU A 99 22.76 -18.79 12.47
C GLU A 99 21.36 -18.35 12.91
N PHE A 100 20.69 -19.19 13.68
CA PHE A 100 19.38 -18.88 14.26
C PHE A 100 19.46 -18.83 15.77
N ARG A 101 18.78 -17.85 16.37
CA ARG A 101 18.62 -17.74 17.82
C ARG A 101 17.17 -17.40 18.15
N GLN A 102 16.75 -17.75 19.37
CA GLN A 102 15.45 -17.33 19.88
C GLN A 102 15.55 -15.93 20.48
N HIS A 103 14.58 -15.08 20.18
CA HIS A 103 14.51 -13.71 20.66
C HIS A 103 13.15 -13.41 21.30
N GLY A 104 13.15 -12.43 22.20
CA GLY A 104 11.95 -12.01 22.92
C GLY A 104 11.40 -13.06 23.89
N GLN A 105 10.27 -12.73 24.50
CA GLN A 105 9.50 -13.62 25.37
C GLN A 105 8.75 -14.69 24.56
N SER A 106 8.39 -14.38 23.32
CA SER A 106 7.79 -15.31 22.37
C SER A 106 8.72 -16.47 21.99
N GLY A 107 10.03 -16.32 22.20
CA GLY A 107 11.04 -17.30 21.79
C GLY A 107 11.08 -17.47 20.27
N ALA A 108 10.74 -16.44 19.51
CA ALA A 108 10.72 -16.49 18.06
C ALA A 108 12.12 -16.76 17.51
N TRP A 109 12.24 -17.74 16.62
CA TRP A 109 13.48 -18.03 15.91
C TRP A 109 13.71 -16.99 14.80
N VAL A 110 14.81 -16.26 14.89
CA VAL A 110 15.22 -15.25 13.89
C VAL A 110 16.65 -15.53 13.48
N SER A 111 16.94 -15.45 12.18
CA SER A 111 18.29 -15.62 11.67
C SER A 111 19.17 -14.39 11.88
N SER A 112 20.49 -14.60 11.89
CA SER A 112 21.49 -13.54 11.95
C SER A 112 21.46 -12.59 10.75
N LEU A 113 20.62 -12.83 9.74
CA LEU A 113 20.37 -11.92 8.62
C LEU A 113 19.64 -10.65 9.06
N PHE A 114 18.82 -10.74 10.10
CA PHE A 114 17.98 -9.64 10.56
C PHE A 114 18.20 -9.30 12.04
N PRO A 115 19.43 -8.91 12.44
CA PRO A 115 19.75 -8.68 13.84
C PRO A 115 18.88 -7.57 14.47
N ASN A 116 18.60 -6.51 13.70
CA ASN A 116 17.77 -5.41 14.18
C ASN A 116 16.28 -5.78 14.25
N VAL A 117 15.80 -6.68 13.38
CA VAL A 117 14.41 -7.15 13.42
C VAL A 117 14.20 -8.11 14.58
N ALA A 118 15.22 -8.88 14.94
CA ALA A 118 15.19 -9.80 16.06
C ALA A 118 14.88 -9.09 17.40
N HIS A 119 15.26 -7.81 17.56
CA HIS A 119 14.91 -7.02 18.74
C HIS A 119 13.41 -6.71 18.87
N MET A 120 12.63 -6.89 17.79
CA MET A 120 11.18 -6.66 17.75
C MET A 120 10.40 -7.98 17.77
N ALA A 121 11.01 -9.10 18.15
CA ALA A 121 10.41 -10.43 18.05
C ALA A 121 9.00 -10.53 18.66
N ASP A 122 8.75 -9.84 19.79
CA ASP A 122 7.47 -9.87 20.50
C ASP A 122 6.41 -8.95 19.89
N ASP A 123 6.80 -8.02 19.02
CA ASP A 123 5.90 -7.16 18.25
C ASP A 123 5.52 -7.75 16.89
N LEU A 124 6.11 -8.91 16.54
CA LEU A 124 5.93 -9.57 15.25
C LEU A 124 5.04 -10.80 15.37
N ALA A 125 4.06 -10.89 14.47
CA ALA A 125 3.30 -12.11 14.25
C ALA A 125 3.88 -12.87 13.04
N ILE A 126 4.54 -14.00 13.30
CA ILE A 126 5.13 -14.84 12.25
C ILE A 126 4.13 -15.91 11.83
N VAL A 127 3.58 -15.79 10.63
CA VAL A 127 2.61 -16.76 10.07
C VAL A 127 3.33 -17.77 9.18
N LYS A 128 3.51 -19.00 9.68
CA LYS A 128 4.20 -20.11 8.98
C LYS A 128 3.27 -21.07 8.24
N SER A 129 1.95 -20.88 8.36
CA SER A 129 0.93 -21.75 7.78
C SER A 129 0.58 -21.42 6.32
N ILE A 130 1.20 -20.39 5.73
CA ILE A 130 0.96 -20.00 4.34
C ILE A 130 1.62 -21.02 3.41
N HIS A 131 0.85 -21.60 2.49
CA HIS A 131 1.36 -22.52 1.49
C HIS A 131 0.82 -22.18 0.09
N GLY A 132 1.68 -22.37 -0.93
CA GLY A 132 1.32 -22.22 -2.34
C GLY A 132 1.00 -23.56 -2.99
N SER A 133 0.19 -23.54 -4.05
CA SER A 133 -0.10 -24.72 -4.88
C SER A 133 0.43 -24.59 -6.31
N ASN A 134 0.93 -23.41 -6.68
CA ASN A 134 1.42 -23.11 -8.01
C ASN A 134 2.94 -22.86 -7.97
N PRO A 135 3.75 -23.66 -8.68
CA PRO A 135 5.20 -23.50 -8.69
C PRO A 135 5.68 -22.35 -9.59
N ALA A 136 4.82 -21.83 -10.49
CA ALA A 136 5.17 -20.74 -11.38
C ALA A 136 5.08 -19.39 -10.66
N HIS A 137 6.11 -18.56 -10.81
CA HIS A 137 6.19 -17.24 -10.18
C HIS A 137 4.94 -16.39 -10.42
N GLY A 138 4.42 -16.36 -11.65
CA GLY A 138 3.23 -15.56 -11.98
C GLY A 138 1.98 -15.98 -11.21
N GLY A 139 1.66 -17.27 -11.22
CA GLY A 139 0.50 -17.78 -10.47
C GLY A 139 0.67 -17.67 -8.96
N ALA A 140 1.87 -17.93 -8.45
CA ALA A 140 2.15 -17.76 -7.02
C ALA A 140 1.99 -16.30 -6.56
N CYS A 141 2.47 -15.33 -7.36
CA CYS A 141 2.30 -13.90 -7.08
C CYS A 141 0.81 -13.51 -7.10
N LEU A 142 0.05 -13.96 -8.11
CA LEU A 142 -1.41 -13.70 -8.14
C LEU A 142 -2.10 -14.28 -6.91
N LYS A 143 -1.73 -15.49 -6.48
CA LYS A 143 -2.36 -16.16 -5.35
C LYS A 143 -2.11 -15.43 -4.03
N ILE A 144 -0.90 -14.95 -3.76
CA ILE A 144 -0.64 -14.20 -2.53
C ILE A 144 -1.32 -12.82 -2.55
N HIS A 145 -1.41 -12.19 -3.72
CA HIS A 145 -2.02 -10.88 -3.86
C HIS A 145 -3.55 -10.91 -3.91
N THR A 146 -4.18 -11.94 -4.47
CA THR A 146 -5.63 -11.95 -4.78
C THR A 146 -6.37 -13.18 -4.23
N GLY A 147 -5.64 -14.14 -3.64
CA GLY A 147 -6.18 -15.42 -3.19
C GLY A 147 -6.46 -16.42 -4.32
N SER A 148 -6.22 -16.05 -5.59
CA SER A 148 -6.54 -16.85 -6.77
C SER A 148 -5.46 -16.71 -7.83
N ASP A 149 -5.11 -17.79 -8.51
CA ASP A 149 -4.20 -17.82 -9.65
C ASP A 149 -4.92 -18.11 -10.98
N THR A 150 -6.25 -18.27 -10.94
CA THR A 150 -7.09 -18.63 -12.09
C THR A 150 -8.16 -17.57 -12.38
N PHE A 151 -8.92 -17.18 -11.36
CA PHE A 151 -9.98 -16.17 -11.49
C PHE A 151 -9.47 -14.78 -11.16
N VAL A 152 -9.95 -13.79 -11.91
CA VAL A 152 -9.76 -12.37 -11.60
C VAL A 152 -10.45 -12.07 -10.28
N ARG A 153 -9.66 -11.74 -9.25
CA ARG A 153 -10.15 -11.36 -7.92
C ARG A 153 -9.54 -10.03 -7.50
N PRO A 154 -10.24 -9.26 -6.64
CA PRO A 154 -9.66 -8.05 -6.07
C PRO A 154 -8.40 -8.41 -5.29
N SER A 155 -7.37 -7.57 -5.45
CA SER A 155 -6.14 -7.69 -4.69
C SER A 155 -6.37 -7.40 -3.20
N LEU A 156 -5.41 -7.82 -2.37
CA LEU A 156 -5.36 -7.53 -0.94
C LEU A 156 -5.50 -6.02 -0.69
N GLY A 157 -4.77 -5.20 -1.44
CA GLY A 157 -4.85 -3.74 -1.34
C GLY A 157 -6.23 -3.19 -1.71
N ALA A 158 -6.89 -3.74 -2.73
CA ALA A 158 -8.25 -3.36 -3.09
C ALA A 158 -9.26 -3.73 -1.99
N TRP A 159 -9.13 -4.92 -1.39
CA TRP A 159 -9.96 -5.32 -0.25
C TRP A 159 -9.75 -4.43 0.97
N ILE A 160 -8.50 -4.07 1.27
CA ILE A 160 -8.17 -3.16 2.37
C ILE A 160 -8.78 -1.78 2.11
N SER A 161 -8.62 -1.24 0.91
CA SER A 161 -9.21 0.05 0.51
C SER A 161 -10.75 0.02 0.61
N TYR A 162 -11.37 -1.08 0.19
CA TYR A 162 -12.83 -1.25 0.29
C TYR A 162 -13.32 -1.38 1.73
N GLY A 163 -12.59 -2.12 2.57
CA GLY A 163 -12.97 -2.41 3.95
C GLY A 163 -12.71 -1.25 4.91
N LEU A 164 -11.56 -0.59 4.80
CA LEU A 164 -11.17 0.54 5.63
C LEU A 164 -11.79 1.87 5.16
N GLY A 165 -12.23 1.96 3.90
CA GLY A 165 -12.75 3.20 3.34
C GLY A 165 -11.65 4.21 3.07
N THR A 166 -12.00 5.50 3.09
CA THR A 166 -11.05 6.61 2.87
C THR A 166 -11.42 7.80 3.73
N GLU A 167 -10.42 8.43 4.35
CA GLU A 167 -10.59 9.67 5.10
C GLU A 167 -10.52 10.91 4.19
N ASN A 168 -10.16 10.73 2.92
CA ASN A 168 -9.89 11.81 1.98
C ASN A 168 -10.56 11.55 0.63
N ARG A 169 -11.06 12.63 0.02
CA ARG A 169 -11.62 12.62 -1.35
C ARG A 169 -10.60 12.85 -2.45
N ASN A 170 -9.45 13.44 -2.12
CA ASN A 170 -8.53 13.98 -3.11
C ASN A 170 -7.34 13.06 -3.44
N LEU A 171 -7.13 11.99 -2.67
CA LEU A 171 -6.00 11.07 -2.85
C LEU A 171 -6.49 9.62 -2.91
N PRO A 172 -5.81 8.76 -3.67
CA PRO A 172 -6.14 7.35 -3.72
C PRO A 172 -5.88 6.68 -2.37
N SER A 173 -6.78 5.78 -1.97
CA SER A 173 -6.66 5.00 -0.73
C SER A 173 -5.78 3.76 -0.87
N PHE A 174 -5.47 3.34 -2.11
CA PHE A 174 -4.55 2.25 -2.40
C PHE A 174 -3.47 2.70 -3.39
N ILE A 175 -2.23 2.72 -2.89
CA ILE A 175 -1.04 3.10 -3.64
C ILE A 175 -0.09 1.90 -3.74
N THR A 176 0.49 1.70 -4.91
CA THR A 176 1.59 0.75 -5.14
C THR A 176 2.84 1.48 -5.57
N LEU A 177 3.95 1.22 -4.89
CA LEU A 177 5.25 1.82 -5.18
C LEU A 177 6.07 0.86 -6.05
N ASN A 178 6.50 1.31 -7.23
CA ASN A 178 7.31 0.51 -8.18
C ASN A 178 6.83 -0.94 -8.36
N PRO A 179 5.53 -1.19 -8.62
CA PRO A 179 5.06 -2.54 -8.83
C PRO A 179 5.73 -3.14 -10.08
N THR A 180 6.26 -4.35 -9.96
CA THR A 180 6.68 -5.12 -11.12
C THR A 180 5.47 -5.48 -11.96
N LEU A 181 5.60 -5.34 -13.28
CA LEU A 181 4.60 -5.84 -14.24
C LEU A 181 4.87 -7.30 -14.62
N GLY A 182 6.02 -7.85 -14.24
CA GLY A 182 6.30 -9.28 -14.36
C GLY A 182 5.48 -10.09 -13.38
N HIS A 183 5.24 -11.36 -13.70
CA HIS A 183 4.65 -12.34 -12.77
C HIS A 183 3.32 -11.89 -12.12
N GLY A 184 2.27 -11.79 -12.94
CA GLY A 184 0.91 -11.44 -12.50
C GLY A 184 0.46 -10.02 -12.90
N GLY A 185 1.42 -9.14 -13.22
CA GLY A 185 1.15 -7.84 -13.83
C GLY A 185 0.18 -6.98 -13.01
N VAL A 186 -0.68 -6.22 -13.71
CA VAL A 186 -1.63 -5.29 -13.09
C VAL A 186 -2.66 -5.95 -12.19
N GLN A 187 -2.88 -7.26 -12.34
CA GLN A 187 -3.84 -8.00 -11.52
C GLN A 187 -3.39 -8.14 -10.06
N ASN A 188 -2.07 -8.13 -9.79
CA ASN A 188 -1.51 -8.17 -8.43
C ASN A 188 -2.02 -7.00 -7.54
N PHE A 189 -2.47 -5.91 -8.15
CA PHE A 189 -2.98 -4.72 -7.49
C PHE A 189 -4.30 -4.24 -8.12
N GLY A 190 -5.03 -5.16 -8.74
CA GLY A 190 -6.29 -4.88 -9.40
C GLY A 190 -7.46 -4.74 -8.42
N ALA A 191 -8.46 -3.93 -8.81
CA ALA A 191 -9.75 -3.87 -8.12
C ALA A 191 -10.62 -5.13 -8.37
N GLY A 192 -10.36 -5.87 -9.46
CA GLY A 192 -11.19 -7.00 -9.84
C GLY A 192 -12.65 -6.57 -10.08
N PHE A 193 -13.59 -7.20 -9.38
CA PHE A 193 -15.00 -6.84 -9.41
C PHE A 193 -15.39 -5.71 -8.43
N LEU A 194 -14.46 -5.21 -7.61
CA LEU A 194 -14.73 -4.03 -6.78
C LEU A 194 -14.76 -2.75 -7.65
N PRO A 195 -15.46 -1.69 -7.19
CA PRO A 195 -15.45 -0.40 -7.88
C PRO A 195 -14.03 0.10 -8.19
N ALA A 196 -13.88 0.76 -9.34
CA ALA A 196 -12.59 1.20 -9.87
C ALA A 196 -11.78 2.12 -8.92
N ILE A 197 -12.44 2.80 -7.98
CA ILE A 197 -11.78 3.61 -6.94
C ILE A 197 -10.82 2.80 -6.05
N HIS A 198 -10.97 1.48 -6.00
CA HIS A 198 -10.12 0.56 -5.25
C HIS A 198 -8.96 -0.01 -6.09
N GLN A 199 -8.79 0.48 -7.32
CA GLN A 199 -7.65 0.12 -8.16
C GLN A 199 -6.36 0.70 -7.58
N GLY A 200 -5.30 -0.12 -7.52
CA GLY A 200 -4.00 0.35 -7.07
C GLY A 200 -3.47 1.46 -7.96
N THR A 201 -3.22 2.62 -7.37
CA THR A 201 -2.56 3.74 -8.04
C THR A 201 -1.07 3.52 -8.02
N ARG A 202 -0.49 3.31 -9.20
CA ARG A 202 0.94 3.13 -9.36
C ARG A 202 1.67 4.46 -9.21
N ILE A 203 2.60 4.51 -8.25
CA ILE A 203 3.62 5.54 -8.17
C ILE A 203 4.94 4.89 -8.55
N ALA A 204 5.54 5.39 -9.63
CA ALA A 204 6.91 5.04 -9.97
C ALA A 204 7.85 5.92 -9.13
N LEU A 205 8.76 5.29 -8.39
CA LEU A 205 9.89 5.98 -7.77
C LEU A 205 11.09 5.78 -8.71
N PRO A 206 11.79 6.84 -9.12
CA PRO A 206 13.02 6.71 -9.91
C PRO A 206 14.01 5.76 -9.24
N GLY A 207 14.59 4.89 -10.05
CA GLY A 207 15.49 3.83 -9.60
C GLY A 207 16.95 4.19 -9.84
N ASP A 208 17.44 5.27 -9.23
CA ASP A 208 18.85 5.54 -8.96
C ASP A 208 19.03 6.82 -8.10
N ALA A 209 20.12 6.89 -7.33
CA ALA A 209 20.45 8.04 -6.47
C ALA A 209 20.69 9.37 -7.23
N LYS A 210 20.55 9.38 -8.56
CA LYS A 210 20.79 10.53 -9.44
C LYS A 210 19.52 11.23 -9.91
N THR A 211 18.36 10.55 -9.83
CA THR A 211 17.09 11.13 -10.26
C THR A 211 16.19 11.33 -9.05
N PRO A 212 16.03 12.57 -8.54
CA PRO A 212 15.15 12.83 -7.40
C PRO A 212 13.73 12.36 -7.67
N VAL A 213 13.08 11.78 -6.66
CA VAL A 213 11.66 11.44 -6.68
C VAL A 213 10.86 12.71 -6.97
N THR A 214 10.35 12.85 -8.18
CA THR A 214 9.43 13.92 -8.53
C THR A 214 8.06 13.30 -8.79
N ILE A 215 7.14 13.51 -7.84
CA ILE A 215 5.73 13.47 -8.18
C ILE A 215 5.51 14.69 -9.09
N PRO A 216 4.96 14.53 -10.30
CA PRO A 216 4.69 15.66 -11.18
C PRO A 216 3.88 16.73 -10.41
N ASN A 217 4.33 17.98 -10.46
CA ASN A 217 3.76 19.11 -9.72
C ASN A 217 3.89 19.07 -8.18
N ALA A 218 4.69 18.17 -7.60
CA ALA A 218 4.99 18.20 -6.15
C ALA A 218 6.19 19.08 -5.79
N VAL A 219 6.95 19.53 -6.79
CA VAL A 219 8.01 20.52 -6.62
C VAL A 219 7.50 21.81 -7.24
N ASN A 220 7.33 22.84 -6.41
CA ASN A 220 7.01 24.18 -6.88
C ASN A 220 8.28 24.78 -7.52
N SER A 221 8.24 25.07 -8.82
CA SER A 221 9.36 25.65 -9.55
C SER A 221 9.56 27.14 -9.27
N GLU A 222 8.58 27.80 -8.65
CA GLU A 222 8.61 29.23 -8.36
C GLU A 222 8.95 29.54 -6.91
N LEU A 223 8.61 28.65 -5.97
CA LEU A 223 8.81 28.87 -4.53
C LEU A 223 9.72 27.80 -3.92
N SER A 224 10.71 28.23 -3.15
CA SER A 224 11.56 27.34 -2.36
C SER A 224 10.77 26.63 -1.24
N PRO A 225 11.26 25.50 -0.71
CA PRO A 225 10.62 24.81 0.41
C PRO A 225 10.38 25.69 1.63
N ASP A 226 11.30 26.62 1.93
CA ASP A 226 11.18 27.55 3.06
C ASP A 226 10.07 28.59 2.82
N GLU A 227 9.94 29.11 1.60
CA GLU A 227 8.86 30.03 1.23
C GLU A 227 7.49 29.35 1.22
N GLN A 228 7.41 28.12 0.71
CA GLN A 228 6.20 27.30 0.79
C GLN A 228 5.83 27.03 2.25
N ARG A 229 6.82 26.78 3.11
CA ARG A 229 6.60 26.58 4.54
C ARG A 229 6.05 27.85 5.19
N LEU A 230 6.62 29.00 4.85
CA LEU A 230 6.17 30.30 5.33
C LEU A 230 4.71 30.60 4.94
N GLN A 231 4.32 30.28 3.70
CA GLN A 231 2.93 30.40 3.24
C GLN A 231 1.99 29.48 4.02
N ILE A 232 2.37 28.21 4.21
CA ILE A 232 1.58 27.26 4.98
C ILE A 232 1.41 27.73 6.43
N ASP A 233 2.48 28.23 7.04
CA ASP A 233 2.46 28.69 8.43
C ASP A 233 1.61 29.97 8.56
N LEU A 234 1.67 30.90 7.60
CA LEU A 234 0.80 32.07 7.55
C LEU A 234 -0.69 31.70 7.42
N VAL A 235 -1.03 30.75 6.54
CA VAL A 235 -2.40 30.24 6.40
C VAL A 235 -2.87 29.61 7.71
N ARG A 236 -1.99 28.89 8.39
CA ARG A 236 -2.30 28.23 9.66
C ARG A 236 -2.55 29.26 10.77
N GLU A 237 -1.70 30.28 10.85
CA GLU A 237 -1.85 31.40 11.80
C GLU A 237 -3.16 32.16 11.55
N THR A 238 -3.48 32.48 10.30
CA THR A 238 -4.74 33.18 9.95
C THR A 238 -5.97 32.34 10.27
N GLU A 239 -5.94 31.03 10.02
CA GLU A 239 -7.03 30.13 10.44
C GLU A 239 -7.15 30.03 11.96
N GLN A 240 -6.03 30.07 12.69
CA GLN A 240 -6.01 30.02 14.15
C GLN A 240 -6.60 31.30 14.77
N LEU A 241 -6.20 32.48 14.28
CA LEU A 241 -6.78 33.78 14.64
C LEU A 241 -8.28 33.85 14.29
N ARG A 242 -8.67 33.31 13.13
CA ARG A 242 -10.08 33.25 12.73
C ARG A 242 -10.87 32.38 13.70
N LYS A 243 -10.36 31.20 14.07
CA LYS A 243 -10.98 30.30 15.03
C LYS A 243 -11.20 30.96 16.39
N GLU A 244 -10.18 31.64 16.91
CA GLU A 244 -10.28 32.41 18.17
C GLU A 244 -11.35 33.50 18.11
N ARG A 245 -11.54 34.13 16.94
CA ARG A 245 -12.55 35.17 16.74
C ARG A 245 -13.96 34.64 16.55
N THR A 246 -14.13 33.41 16.07
CA THR A 246 -15.45 32.84 15.75
C THR A 246 -15.98 31.83 16.76
N GLY A 247 -15.17 31.37 17.72
CA GLY A 247 -15.56 30.39 18.74
C GLY A 247 -15.46 28.96 18.27
#